data_AF-A0A090MGY2-F1
#
_entry.id   AF-A0A090MGY2-F1
#
_cell.length_a   1.000
_cell.length_b   1.000
_cell.length_c   1.000
_cell.angle_alpha   90.00
_cell.angle_beta   90.00
_cell.angle_gamma   90.00
#
_symmetry.space_group_name_H-M   'P 1'
#
loop_
_entity.id
_entity.type
_entity.pdbx_description
1 polymer ?
#
loop_
_entity_poly.entity_id
_entity_poly.type
_entity_poly.pdbx_seq_one_letter_code
_entity_poly.pdbx_strand_id
1 'polypeptide(L)'
;MSDGSLYDMIAIKAGGTRNPDMGTAEPEDRVIRIKDGKVVFEKAVKLMTLCSEQALGRAGIKASQIDHFIPHQANARIFDLVAENLDIDPCRTLRSIEEFGNSSAATIPLTLSLASEQGKFADGQFLLMAAVGAGFTGGAVVFRTSDQ
;
A
#
# COMPACT_ATOMS: atom_id res chain seq x y z
N MET A 1 1.43 2.46 11.52
CA MET A 1 0.23 3.00 12.20
C MET A 1 -0.87 1.97 12.12
N SER A 2 -1.68 1.80 13.18
CA SER A 2 -2.82 0.88 13.18
C SER A 2 -4.05 1.58 13.73
N ASP A 3 -5.22 1.33 13.13
CA ASP A 3 -6.52 1.85 13.55
C ASP A 3 -7.60 0.77 13.36
N GLY A 4 -8.02 0.17 14.47
CA GLY A 4 -8.99 -0.92 14.51
C GLY A 4 -10.46 -0.50 14.42
N SER A 5 -10.77 0.80 14.38
CA SER A 5 -12.17 1.29 14.40
C SER A 5 -13.01 0.79 13.22
N LEU A 6 -12.35 0.44 12.11
CA LEU A 6 -12.96 -0.04 10.87
C LEU A 6 -12.57 -1.49 10.54
N TYR A 7 -12.22 -2.29 11.55
CA TYR A 7 -11.73 -3.66 11.38
C TYR A 7 -12.63 -4.53 10.47
N ASP A 8 -13.94 -4.48 10.69
CA ASP A 8 -14.89 -5.32 9.94
C ASP A 8 -15.19 -4.79 8.52
N MET A 9 -14.52 -3.74 8.03
CA MET A 9 -14.76 -3.20 6.68
C MET A 9 -14.21 -4.11 5.57
N ILE A 10 -13.12 -4.82 5.85
CA ILE A 10 -12.53 -5.83 4.96
C ILE A 10 -12.28 -7.08 5.80
N ALA A 11 -13.09 -8.11 5.63
CA ALA A 11 -13.03 -9.29 6.49
C ALA A 11 -13.46 -10.57 5.77
N ILE A 12 -13.00 -11.71 6.31
CA ILE A 12 -13.55 -13.03 6.04
C ILE A 12 -14.36 -13.40 7.29
N LYS A 13 -15.62 -13.83 7.11
CA LYS A 13 -16.58 -13.99 8.21
C LYS A 13 -16.38 -15.28 9.00
N ALA A 14 -15.94 -16.36 8.35
CA ALA A 14 -15.82 -17.68 8.94
C ALA A 14 -14.43 -18.30 8.69
N GLY A 15 -14.01 -19.21 9.58
CA GLY A 15 -12.75 -19.95 9.49
C GLY A 15 -11.66 -19.48 10.46
N GLY A 16 -11.76 -18.27 10.99
CA GLY A 16 -10.92 -17.80 12.09
C GLY A 16 -11.42 -18.26 13.46
N THR A 17 -10.63 -18.10 14.53
CA THR A 17 -11.00 -18.56 15.88
C THR A 17 -12.22 -17.87 16.50
N ARG A 18 -12.54 -16.64 16.07
CA ARG A 18 -13.76 -15.91 16.51
C ARG A 18 -15.05 -16.55 15.97
N ASN A 19 -14.97 -17.19 14.81
CA ASN A 19 -16.09 -17.89 14.17
C ASN A 19 -15.54 -19.12 13.42
N PRO A 20 -15.18 -20.19 14.17
CA PRO A 20 -14.59 -21.38 13.57
C PRO A 20 -15.58 -22.04 12.63
N ASP A 21 -15.11 -22.50 11.48
CA ASP A 21 -15.95 -23.24 10.55
C ASP A 21 -16.08 -24.70 11.01
N MET A 22 -17.24 -25.04 11.57
CA MET A 22 -17.57 -26.40 12.03
C MET A 22 -18.30 -27.20 10.93
N GLY A 23 -18.19 -26.80 9.66
CA GLY A 23 -18.85 -27.42 8.52
C GLY A 23 -20.20 -26.81 8.15
N THR A 24 -20.58 -25.70 8.79
CA THR A 24 -21.88 -25.02 8.59
C THR A 24 -21.75 -23.66 7.89
N ALA A 25 -20.53 -23.20 7.59
CA ALA A 25 -20.33 -21.91 6.93
C ALA A 25 -20.65 -22.00 5.42
N GLU A 26 -21.41 -21.03 4.93
CA GLU A 26 -21.63 -20.91 3.49
C GLU A 26 -20.31 -20.55 2.77
N PRO A 27 -20.11 -20.96 1.50
CA PRO A 27 -18.90 -20.60 0.74
C PRO A 27 -18.61 -19.09 0.74
N GLU A 28 -19.66 -18.26 0.70
CA GLU A 28 -19.55 -16.80 0.73
C GLU A 28 -19.04 -16.20 2.05
N ASP A 29 -19.05 -16.97 3.15
CA ASP A 29 -18.49 -16.53 4.43
C ASP A 29 -16.97 -16.76 4.53
N ARG A 30 -16.41 -17.52 3.58
CA ARG A 30 -14.99 -17.90 3.51
C ARG A 30 -14.20 -17.09 2.47
N VAL A 31 -14.81 -16.06 1.91
CA VAL A 31 -14.18 -15.13 0.97
C VAL A 31 -14.09 -13.72 1.55
N ILE A 32 -13.21 -12.90 0.99
CA ILE A 32 -13.07 -11.49 1.39
C ILE A 32 -14.37 -10.76 1.08
N ARG A 33 -14.92 -10.07 2.09
CA ARG A 33 -16.04 -9.15 1.94
C ARG A 33 -15.60 -7.73 2.24
N ILE A 34 -16.07 -6.80 1.40
CA ILE A 34 -15.90 -5.37 1.58
C ILE A 34 -17.27 -4.78 1.88
N LYS A 35 -17.48 -4.23 3.08
CA LYS A 35 -18.79 -3.69 3.49
C LYS A 35 -19.12 -2.37 2.78
N ASP A 36 -18.13 -1.50 2.67
CA ASP A 36 -18.25 -0.21 2.00
C ASP A 36 -16.92 0.14 1.31
N GLY A 37 -16.89 -0.02 -0.01
CA GLY A 37 -15.69 0.25 -0.80
C GLY A 37 -15.28 1.72 -0.82
N LYS A 38 -16.22 2.66 -0.64
CA LYS A 38 -15.93 4.09 -0.61
C LYS A 38 -15.22 4.46 0.69
N VAL A 39 -15.74 4.00 1.82
CA VAL A 39 -15.10 4.22 3.13
C VAL A 39 -13.71 3.59 3.16
N VAL A 40 -13.56 2.39 2.60
CA VAL A 40 -12.26 1.72 2.46
C VAL A 40 -11.29 2.53 1.61
N PHE A 41 -11.75 3.06 0.47
CA PHE A 41 -10.94 3.89 -0.42
C PHE A 41 -10.45 5.17 0.29
N GLU A 42 -11.36 5.92 0.90
CA GLU A 42 -11.04 7.18 1.60
C GLU A 42 -10.07 6.93 2.76
N LYS A 43 -10.30 5.85 3.52
CA LYS A 43 -9.41 5.45 4.62
C LYS A 43 -8.03 5.05 4.12
N ALA A 44 -7.96 4.30 3.03
CA ALA A 44 -6.71 3.85 2.42
C ALA A 44 -5.85 5.04 1.98
N VAL A 45 -6.43 5.98 1.23
CA VAL A 45 -5.74 7.21 0.78
C VAL A 45 -5.24 8.00 1.99
N LYS A 46 -6.12 8.31 2.95
CA LYS A 46 -5.76 9.09 4.14
C LYS A 46 -4.62 8.47 4.93
N LEU A 47 -4.70 7.15 5.19
CA LEU A 47 -3.70 6.47 6.03
C LEU A 47 -2.36 6.34 5.31
N MET A 48 -2.36 6.08 4.01
CA MET A 48 -1.14 5.99 3.21
C MET A 48 -0.44 7.36 3.10
N THR A 49 -1.18 8.44 2.81
CA THR A 49 -0.65 9.81 2.81
C THR A 49 -0.02 10.17 4.15
N LEU A 50 -0.75 9.97 5.26
CA LEU A 50 -0.24 10.28 6.60
C LEU A 50 1.02 9.48 6.96
N CYS A 51 1.08 8.20 6.61
CA CYS A 51 2.27 7.39 6.84
C CYS A 51 3.46 7.91 6.03
N SER A 52 3.24 8.26 4.76
CA SER A 52 4.27 8.83 3.88
C SER A 52 4.82 10.15 4.39
N GLU A 53 3.95 11.08 4.80
CA GLU A 53 4.37 12.36 5.41
C GLU A 53 5.21 12.14 6.66
N GLN A 54 4.82 11.20 7.53
CA GLN A 54 5.60 10.85 8.72
C GLN A 54 6.96 10.23 8.36
N ALA A 55 7.03 9.39 7.33
CA ALA A 55 8.28 8.79 6.88
C ALA A 55 9.23 9.84 6.28
N LEU A 56 8.71 10.75 5.45
CA LEU A 56 9.45 11.89 4.89
C LEU A 56 9.97 12.81 6.01
N GLY A 57 9.11 13.16 6.97
CA GLY A 57 9.48 13.99 8.12
C GLY A 57 10.56 13.36 8.99
N ARG A 58 10.50 12.04 9.22
CA ARG A 58 11.54 11.29 9.95
C ARG A 58 12.86 11.22 9.19
N ALA A 59 12.80 11.12 7.87
CA ALA A 59 13.98 11.14 7.00
C ALA A 59 14.56 12.55 6.80
N GLY A 60 13.83 13.61 7.18
CA GLY A 60 14.26 14.99 7.02
C GLY A 60 14.32 15.46 5.55
N ILE A 61 13.53 14.84 4.67
CA ILE A 61 13.49 15.18 3.24
C ILE A 61 12.09 15.61 2.80
N LYS A 62 12.02 16.33 1.68
CA LYS A 62 10.77 16.72 1.03
C LYS A 62 10.32 15.67 0.02
N ALA A 63 9.02 15.59 -0.25
CA ALA A 63 8.47 14.71 -1.28
C ALA A 63 9.07 14.96 -2.67
N SER A 64 9.44 16.21 -2.98
CA SER A 64 10.12 16.60 -4.22
C SER A 64 11.50 15.94 -4.41
N GLN A 65 12.10 15.40 -3.34
CA GLN A 65 13.38 14.69 -3.37
C GLN A 65 13.22 13.18 -3.59
N ILE A 66 11.99 12.65 -3.61
CA ILE A 66 11.74 11.24 -3.90
C ILE A 66 11.97 10.98 -5.39
N ASP A 67 12.88 10.06 -5.71
CA ASP A 67 13.16 9.64 -7.08
C ASP A 67 12.13 8.63 -7.59
N HIS A 68 11.72 7.69 -6.72
CA HIS A 68 10.71 6.68 -7.02
C HIS A 68 9.72 6.51 -5.87
N PHE A 69 8.43 6.51 -6.20
CA PHE A 69 7.34 6.15 -5.30
C PHE A 69 6.82 4.75 -5.65
N ILE A 70 6.85 3.84 -4.67
CA ILE A 70 6.46 2.43 -4.80
C ILE A 70 5.31 2.12 -3.82
N PRO A 71 4.08 2.50 -4.16
CA PRO A 71 2.91 2.25 -3.33
C PRO A 71 2.47 0.78 -3.39
N HIS A 72 1.70 0.35 -2.39
CA HIS A 72 0.88 -0.86 -2.50
C HIS A 72 -0.06 -0.74 -3.71
N GLN A 73 -0.01 -1.73 -4.59
CA GLN A 73 -0.75 -1.76 -5.85
C GLN A 73 -2.19 -2.24 -5.65
N ALA A 74 -2.97 -1.52 -4.83
CA ALA A 74 -4.36 -1.87 -4.53
C ALA A 74 -5.31 -1.52 -5.68
N ASN A 75 -5.21 -0.27 -6.12
CA ASN A 75 -5.99 0.36 -7.19
C ASN A 75 -5.23 1.62 -7.61
N ALA A 76 -5.08 1.86 -8.91
CA ALA A 76 -4.39 3.03 -9.43
C ALA A 76 -4.91 4.35 -8.86
N ARG A 77 -6.24 4.49 -8.75
CA ARG A 77 -6.88 5.69 -8.21
C ARG A 77 -6.50 5.99 -6.76
N ILE A 78 -6.18 4.98 -5.94
CA ILE A 78 -5.75 5.19 -4.55
C ILE A 78 -4.36 5.81 -4.55
N PHE A 79 -3.41 5.17 -5.21
CA PHE A 79 -2.02 5.62 -5.12
C PHE A 79 -1.75 6.88 -5.95
N ASP A 80 -2.54 7.12 -7.01
CA ASP A 80 -2.48 8.38 -7.77
C ASP A 80 -2.92 9.57 -6.91
N LEU A 81 -3.99 9.42 -6.13
CA LEU A 81 -4.43 10.45 -5.20
C LEU A 81 -3.45 10.63 -4.02
N VAL A 82 -2.79 9.55 -3.59
CA VAL A 82 -1.71 9.65 -2.58
C VAL A 82 -0.51 10.42 -3.15
N ALA A 83 -0.10 10.15 -4.39
CA ALA A 83 0.99 10.88 -5.04
C ALA A 83 0.63 12.37 -5.20
N GLU A 84 -0.60 12.68 -5.62
CA GLU A 84 -1.13 14.05 -5.71
C GLU A 84 -1.11 14.77 -4.35
N ASN A 85 -1.61 14.14 -3.29
CA ASN A 85 -1.61 14.70 -1.93
C ASN A 85 -0.19 14.99 -1.41
N LEU A 86 0.80 14.22 -1.87
CA LEU A 86 2.21 14.37 -1.48
C LEU A 86 3.00 15.29 -2.42
N ASP A 87 2.39 15.82 -3.48
CA ASP A 87 3.07 16.59 -4.53
C ASP A 87 4.23 15.80 -5.18
N ILE A 88 4.01 14.50 -5.42
CA ILE A 88 4.94 13.62 -6.14
C ILE A 88 4.51 13.55 -7.61
N ASP A 89 5.46 13.82 -8.52
CA ASP A 89 5.23 13.67 -9.96
C ASP A 89 4.74 12.24 -10.29
N PRO A 90 3.59 12.08 -10.96
CA PRO A 90 3.07 10.78 -11.37
C PRO A 90 4.09 9.92 -12.13
N CYS A 91 5.01 10.52 -12.88
CA CYS A 91 6.07 9.82 -13.61
C CYS A 91 7.08 9.10 -12.68
N ARG A 92 7.19 9.53 -11.42
CA ARG A 92 8.01 8.88 -10.39
C ARG A 92 7.31 7.72 -9.70
N THR A 93 6.01 7.52 -9.96
CA THR A 93 5.26 6.41 -9.38
C THR A 93 5.47 5.14 -10.20
N LEU A 94 6.02 4.11 -9.57
CA LEU A 94 6.19 2.81 -10.20
C LEU A 94 4.88 2.02 -10.16
N ARG A 95 4.52 1.47 -11.32
CA ARG A 95 3.25 0.78 -11.54
C ARG A 95 3.51 -0.63 -12.04
N SER A 96 2.89 -1.60 -11.38
CA SER A 96 2.84 -2.99 -11.84
C SER A 96 1.40 -3.52 -11.79
N ILE A 97 0.43 -2.68 -11.39
CA ILE A 97 -0.97 -3.09 -11.24
C ILE A 97 -1.62 -3.43 -12.58
N GLU A 98 -1.19 -2.79 -13.67
CA GLU A 98 -1.75 -3.00 -15.01
C GLU A 98 -1.48 -4.42 -15.53
N GLU A 99 -0.32 -4.97 -15.18
CA GLU A 99 0.12 -6.29 -15.65
C GLU A 99 -0.12 -7.38 -14.60
N PHE A 100 0.10 -7.09 -13.31
CA PHE A 100 0.09 -8.09 -12.24
C PHE A 100 -1.07 -7.97 -11.26
N GLY A 101 -1.88 -6.90 -11.36
CA GLY A 101 -3.00 -6.65 -10.45
C GLY A 101 -2.59 -6.47 -8.99
N ASN A 102 -3.55 -6.69 -8.10
CA ASN A 102 -3.36 -6.59 -6.65
C ASN A 102 -3.06 -7.95 -6.02
N SER A 103 -1.81 -8.14 -5.61
CA SER A 103 -1.31 -9.33 -4.90
C SER A 103 -1.09 -9.10 -3.41
N SER A 104 -1.82 -8.16 -2.80
CA SER A 104 -1.73 -7.81 -1.38
C SER A 104 -0.30 -7.37 -0.98
N ALA A 105 0.27 -7.96 0.07
CA ALA A 105 1.60 -7.60 0.57
C ALA A 105 2.73 -7.82 -0.45
N ALA A 106 2.53 -8.68 -1.46
CA ALA A 106 3.54 -8.97 -2.47
C ALA A 106 3.74 -7.85 -3.50
N THR A 107 2.82 -6.86 -3.56
CA THR A 107 2.88 -5.87 -4.64
C THR A 107 4.14 -5.00 -4.60
N ILE A 108 4.54 -4.52 -3.42
CA ILE A 108 5.73 -3.66 -3.28
C ILE A 108 7.01 -4.39 -3.67
N PRO A 109 7.34 -5.58 -3.11
CA PRO A 109 8.55 -6.30 -3.51
C PRO A 109 8.52 -6.74 -4.97
N LEU A 110 7.36 -7.09 -5.54
CA LEU A 110 7.23 -7.37 -6.96
C LEU A 110 7.59 -6.13 -7.80
N THR A 111 7.01 -4.97 -7.51
CA THR A 111 7.31 -3.73 -8.25
C THR A 111 8.79 -3.35 -8.12
N LEU A 112 9.40 -3.53 -6.94
CA LEU A 112 10.84 -3.31 -6.74
C LEU A 112 11.68 -4.25 -7.61
N SER A 113 11.35 -5.54 -7.65
CA SER A 113 12.07 -6.53 -8.47
C SER A 113 12.03 -6.14 -9.95
N LEU A 114 10.85 -5.85 -10.48
CA LEU A 114 10.66 -5.46 -11.87
C LEU A 114 11.43 -4.18 -12.22
N ALA A 115 11.41 -3.18 -11.34
CA ALA A 115 12.13 -1.92 -11.55
C ALA A 115 13.65 -2.10 -11.47
N SER A 116 14.12 -2.99 -10.60
CA SER A 116 15.54 -3.35 -10.50
C SER A 116 16.01 -4.06 -11.77
N GLU A 117 15.25 -5.02 -12.30
CA GLU A 117 15.55 -5.72 -13.56
C GLU A 117 15.60 -4.76 -14.75
N GLN A 118 14.80 -3.68 -14.71
CA GLN A 118 14.79 -2.61 -15.70
C GLN A 118 15.90 -1.57 -15.51
N GLY A 119 16.76 -1.71 -14.49
CA GLY A 119 17.84 -0.76 -14.21
C GLY A 119 17.35 0.63 -13.81
N LYS A 120 16.18 0.76 -13.17
CA LYS A 120 15.59 2.06 -12.80
C LYS A 120 16.28 2.75 -11.61
N PHE A 121 17.04 2.01 -10.82
CA PHE A 121 17.65 2.51 -9.60
C PHE A 121 19.11 2.91 -9.84
N ALA A 122 19.49 4.05 -9.27
CA ALA A 122 20.86 4.52 -9.18
C ALA A 122 21.22 4.76 -7.71
N ASP A 123 22.51 4.86 -7.43
CA ASP A 123 23.01 5.09 -6.08
C ASP A 123 22.61 6.47 -5.54
N GLY A 124 22.37 6.54 -4.23
CA GLY A 124 22.01 7.77 -3.54
C GLY A 124 20.56 8.24 -3.74
N GLN A 125 19.75 7.54 -4.54
CA GLN A 125 18.33 7.85 -4.78
C GLN A 125 17.45 7.59 -3.55
N PHE A 126 16.40 8.38 -3.41
CA PHE A 126 15.37 8.20 -2.39
C PHE A 126 14.15 7.48 -2.95
N LEU A 127 13.84 6.33 -2.36
CA LEU A 127 12.66 5.54 -2.65
C LEU A 127 11.64 5.73 -1.52
N LEU A 128 10.40 6.05 -1.85
CA LEU A 128 9.28 6.04 -0.91
C LEU A 128 8.44 4.80 -1.16
N MET A 129 8.31 3.94 -0.17
CA MET A 129 7.36 2.82 -0.18
C MET A 129 6.24 3.11 0.79
N ALA A 130 4.98 2.89 0.40
CA ALA A 130 3.84 3.10 1.29
C ALA A 130 2.75 2.07 1.05
N ALA A 131 2.18 1.54 2.14
CA ALA A 131 1.17 0.50 2.10
C ALA A 131 0.04 0.77 3.09
N VAL A 132 -1.13 0.25 2.75
CA VAL A 132 -2.29 0.14 3.64
C VAL A 132 -2.98 -1.19 3.39
N GLY A 133 -3.49 -1.82 4.45
CA GLY A 133 -4.21 -3.09 4.38
C GLY A 133 -5.33 -3.17 5.41
N ALA A 134 -6.10 -4.26 5.34
CA ALA A 134 -7.20 -4.55 6.27
C ALA A 134 -6.73 -4.50 7.73
N GLY A 135 -7.62 -4.09 8.63
CA GLY A 135 -7.31 -3.89 10.05
C GLY A 135 -7.92 -2.62 10.64
N PHE A 136 -7.65 -1.40 10.15
CA PHE A 136 -6.70 -0.99 9.12
C PHE A 136 -5.29 -0.83 9.67
N THR A 137 -4.30 -1.19 8.85
CA THR A 137 -2.89 -0.95 9.15
C THR A 137 -2.23 -0.25 7.99
N GLY A 138 -1.41 0.76 8.26
CA GLY A 138 -0.65 1.47 7.25
C GLY A 138 0.79 1.70 7.68
N GLY A 139 1.67 1.86 6.71
CA GLY A 139 3.08 2.13 6.95
C GLY A 139 3.74 2.71 5.71
N ALA A 140 4.81 3.46 5.93
CA ALA A 140 5.66 3.94 4.86
C ALA A 140 7.13 3.93 5.30
N VAL A 141 8.02 3.81 4.33
CA VAL A 141 9.47 3.78 4.50
C VAL A 141 10.08 4.68 3.44
N VAL A 142 10.98 5.55 3.86
CA VAL A 142 11.95 6.19 2.96
C VAL A 142 13.21 5.35 3.01
N PHE A 143 13.64 4.86 1.87
CA PHE A 143 14.88 4.10 1.70
C PHE A 143 15.82 4.89 0.80
N ARG A 144 17.09 4.99 1.19
CA ARG A 144 18.12 5.58 0.33
C ARG A 144 18.96 4.45 -0.24
N THR A 145 19.06 4.37 -1.57
CA THR A 145 19.96 3.41 -2.21
C THR A 145 21.40 3.76 -1.86
N SER A 146 22.19 2.75 -1.52
CA SER A 146 23.61 2.89 -1.19
C SER A 146 24.46 2.43 -2.35
N ASP A 147 25.62 3.08 -2.51
CA ASP A 147 26.74 2.60 -3.31
C ASP A 147 27.06 1.15 -2.88
N GLN A 148 27.08 0.21 -3.83
CA GLN A 148 27.68 -1.13 -3.59
C GLN A 148 29.19 -1.09 -3.77
#